data_AF-A0A2D5A6V1-F1
#
_entry.id   AF-A0A2D5A6V1-F1
#
_cell.length_a   1.000
_cell.length_b   1.000
_cell.length_c   1.000
_cell.angle_alpha   90.00
_cell.angle_beta   90.00
_cell.angle_gamma   90.00
#
_symmetry.space_group_name_H-M   'P 1'
#
loop_
_entity.id
_entity.type
_entity.pdbx_description
1 polymer ?
#
loop_
_entity_poly.entity_id
_entity_poly.type
_entity_poly.pdbx_seq_one_letter_code
_entity_poly.pdbx_strand_id
1 'polypeptide(L)'
;MVTLGGESPTDIEFLQIDYDERRQAHRTAFSSREGHDLDVENAEVLEISREKAGEVLEHILHKLHVAPLLILPIGKWRPVFDLVTPALTDNEQWISIDSEASIKMNTRDPLVCEPRDLHLLRAVVEAILRDGEELAQGISIAAIQAPVLVEVEPAGGILLTIGNEGLADEVRAVADAFNVE
;
A
#
# COMPACT_ATOMS: atom_id res chain seq x y z
N MET A 1 1.08 -7.02 15.02
CA MET A 1 1.75 -5.69 14.94
C MET A 1 2.60 -5.69 13.69
N VAL A 2 2.97 -4.55 13.11
CA VAL A 2 4.00 -4.54 12.05
C VAL A 2 5.33 -4.11 12.66
N THR A 3 6.39 -4.84 12.36
CA THR A 3 7.76 -4.55 12.75
C THR A 3 8.57 -4.12 11.53
N LEU A 4 9.38 -3.06 11.71
CA LEU A 4 10.37 -2.56 10.75
C LEU A 4 11.72 -3.20 11.09
N GLY A 5 12.37 -3.86 10.13
CA GLY A 5 13.68 -4.50 10.33
C GLY A 5 14.79 -3.82 9.53
N GLY A 6 16.01 -3.77 10.08
CA GLY A 6 17.20 -3.19 9.44
C GLY A 6 18.39 -3.00 10.38
N GLU A 7 19.58 -2.70 9.85
CA GLU A 7 20.80 -2.46 10.65
C GLU A 7 20.73 -1.13 11.44
N SER A 8 19.91 -0.19 10.99
CA SER A 8 19.71 1.15 11.59
C SER A 8 18.27 1.62 11.38
N PRO A 9 17.72 2.51 12.24
CA PRO A 9 16.41 3.13 12.02
C PRO A 9 16.24 3.85 10.66
N THR A 10 17.36 4.26 10.04
CA THR A 10 17.40 4.89 8.71
C THR A 10 17.63 3.90 7.57
N ASP A 11 17.87 2.63 7.89
CA ASP A 11 18.23 1.59 6.93
C ASP A 11 17.23 0.44 7.05
N ILE A 12 15.97 0.73 6.72
CA ILE A 12 14.89 -0.24 6.75
C ILE A 12 15.08 -1.19 5.57
N GLU A 13 15.30 -2.46 5.87
CA GLU A 13 15.49 -3.52 4.89
C GLU A 13 14.16 -4.19 4.54
N PHE A 14 13.33 -4.47 5.55
CA PHE A 14 12.07 -5.20 5.37
C PHE A 14 10.97 -4.78 6.36
N LEU A 15 9.73 -5.10 5.98
CA LEU A 15 8.52 -5.00 6.79
C LEU A 15 8.04 -6.42 7.13
N GLN A 16 7.66 -6.65 8.37
CA GLN A 16 7.12 -7.93 8.80
C GLN A 16 5.88 -7.72 9.65
N ILE A 17 4.81 -8.47 9.36
CA ILE A 17 3.69 -8.58 10.30
C ILE A 17 4.05 -9.62 11.35
N ASP A 18 3.98 -9.19 12.60
CA ASP A 18 3.91 -10.07 13.77
C ASP A 18 2.48 -10.58 13.91
N TYR A 19 2.31 -11.85 13.58
CA TYR A 19 1.11 -12.62 13.88
C TYR A 19 1.48 -13.80 14.79
N ASP A 20 0.52 -14.24 15.60
CA ASP A 20 0.67 -15.45 16.41
C ASP A 20 0.79 -16.64 15.44
N GLU A 21 1.89 -17.40 15.45
CA GLU A 21 2.10 -18.56 14.56
C GLU A 21 0.98 -19.61 14.65
N ARG A 22 0.16 -19.57 15.71
CA ARG A 22 -1.03 -20.40 15.87
C ARG A 22 -2.22 -19.92 15.03
N ARG A 23 -2.17 -18.71 14.48
CA ARG A 23 -3.18 -18.07 13.63
C ARG A 23 -2.53 -17.74 12.29
N GLN A 24 -3.06 -18.30 11.21
CA GLN A 24 -2.55 -18.01 9.87
C GLN A 24 -2.80 -16.54 9.53
N ALA A 25 -1.81 -15.89 8.91
CA ALA A 25 -2.04 -14.59 8.29
C ALA A 25 -2.98 -14.78 7.08
N HIS A 26 -3.96 -13.90 6.96
CA HIS A 26 -4.82 -13.83 5.79
C HIS A 26 -4.16 -12.95 4.75
N ARG A 27 -3.99 -13.48 3.55
CA ARG A 27 -3.50 -12.72 2.41
C ARG A 27 -4.67 -12.49 1.49
N THR A 28 -4.83 -11.25 1.07
CA THR A 28 -5.90 -10.84 0.17
C THR A 28 -5.27 -10.03 -0.95
N ALA A 29 -5.47 -10.43 -2.18
CA ALA A 29 -4.89 -9.75 -3.34
C ALA A 29 -6.00 -9.29 -4.29
N PHE A 30 -5.81 -8.12 -4.90
CA PHE A 30 -6.73 -7.61 -5.91
C PHE A 30 -6.03 -6.70 -6.91
N SER A 31 -6.71 -6.42 -8.03
CA SER A 31 -6.27 -5.50 -9.09
C SER A 31 -5.01 -5.88 -9.87
N SER A 32 -4.65 -7.18 -9.93
CA SER A 32 -3.50 -7.62 -10.73
C SER A 32 -3.68 -7.29 -12.21
N ARG A 33 -2.57 -7.00 -12.89
CA ARG A 33 -2.60 -6.77 -14.34
C ARG A 33 -2.90 -8.08 -15.05
N GLU A 34 -3.68 -8.04 -16.13
CA GLU A 34 -3.98 -9.22 -16.94
C GLU A 34 -2.68 -9.92 -17.39
N GLY A 35 -2.59 -11.22 -17.16
CA GLY A 35 -1.40 -12.03 -17.46
C GLY A 35 -0.28 -11.98 -16.41
N HIS A 36 -0.48 -11.29 -15.28
CA HIS A 36 0.43 -11.33 -14.14
C HIS A 36 -0.12 -12.28 -13.06
N ASP A 37 0.54 -13.41 -12.85
CA ASP A 37 0.24 -14.29 -11.73
C ASP A 37 0.68 -13.62 -10.43
N LEU A 38 -0.25 -13.50 -9.49
CA LEU A 38 0.04 -13.16 -8.11
C LEU A 38 0.70 -14.38 -7.47
N ASP A 39 2.03 -14.41 -7.42
CA ASP A 39 2.79 -15.47 -6.75
C ASP A 39 2.73 -15.30 -5.23
N VAL A 40 1.54 -15.51 -4.68
CA VAL A 40 1.29 -15.37 -3.25
C VAL A 40 0.51 -16.58 -2.78
N GLU A 41 1.22 -17.63 -2.35
CA GLU A 41 0.61 -18.85 -1.82
C GLU A 41 -0.47 -18.50 -0.78
N ASN A 42 -1.66 -19.09 -0.95
CA ASN A 42 -2.84 -18.97 -0.08
C ASN A 42 -3.45 -17.56 0.01
N ALA A 43 -3.21 -16.67 -0.96
CA ALA A 43 -3.94 -15.40 -1.04
C ALA A 43 -5.37 -15.60 -1.59
N GLU A 44 -6.35 -15.05 -0.88
CA GLU A 44 -7.71 -14.86 -1.36
C GLU A 44 -7.70 -13.76 -2.43
N VAL A 45 -8.18 -14.06 -3.63
CA VAL A 45 -8.25 -13.08 -4.72
C VAL A 45 -9.63 -12.42 -4.71
N LEU A 46 -9.66 -11.10 -4.56
CA LEU A 46 -10.88 -10.32 -4.68
C LEU A 46 -10.95 -9.70 -6.07
N GLU A 47 -12.09 -9.89 -6.74
CA GLU A 47 -12.33 -9.36 -8.08
C GLU A 47 -12.63 -7.86 -8.03
N ILE A 48 -11.59 -7.03 -7.92
CA ILE A 48 -11.70 -5.57 -7.96
C ILE A 48 -10.95 -5.07 -9.18
N SER A 49 -11.62 -4.25 -10.00
CA SER A 49 -10.99 -3.63 -11.16
C SER A 49 -9.87 -2.68 -10.74
N ARG A 50 -8.86 -2.54 -11.58
CA ARG A 50 -7.67 -1.73 -11.29
C ARG A 50 -7.99 -0.25 -11.13
N GLU A 51 -9.03 0.21 -11.82
CA GLU A 51 -9.55 1.59 -11.74
C GLU A 51 -10.22 1.87 -10.38
N LYS A 52 -10.84 0.86 -9.76
CA LYS A 52 -11.47 0.99 -8.43
C LYS A 52 -10.50 0.67 -7.28
N ALA A 53 -9.32 0.10 -7.57
CA ALA A 53 -8.43 -0.46 -6.56
C ALA A 53 -7.93 0.56 -5.52
N GLY A 54 -7.52 1.75 -5.95
CA GLY A 54 -7.09 2.81 -5.04
C GLY A 54 -8.22 3.29 -4.12
N GLU A 55 -9.43 3.40 -4.66
CA GLU A 55 -10.62 3.75 -3.90
C GLU A 55 -10.99 2.69 -2.86
N VAL A 56 -11.00 1.42 -3.26
CA VAL A 56 -11.29 0.32 -2.34
C VAL A 56 -10.25 0.26 -1.21
N LEU A 57 -8.96 0.41 -1.55
CA LEU A 57 -7.91 0.43 -0.54
C LEU A 57 -8.09 1.58 0.45
N GLU A 58 -8.40 2.79 -0.03
CA GLU A 58 -8.72 3.93 0.83
C GLU A 58 -9.88 3.62 1.78
N HIS A 59 -10.98 3.05 1.27
CA HIS A 59 -12.14 2.69 2.08
C HIS A 59 -11.81 1.61 3.13
N ILE A 60 -10.98 0.63 2.77
CA ILE A 60 -10.47 -0.37 3.71
C ILE A 60 -9.69 0.34 4.82
N LEU A 61 -8.70 1.17 4.49
CA LEU A 61 -7.86 1.84 5.48
C LEU A 61 -8.66 2.75 6.41
N HIS A 62 -9.67 3.45 5.87
CA HIS A 62 -10.64 4.21 6.68
C HIS A 62 -11.46 3.31 7.61
N LYS A 63 -12.03 2.22 7.07
CA LYS A 63 -12.90 1.31 7.83
C LYS A 63 -12.17 0.65 9.00
N LEU A 64 -10.92 0.26 8.79
CA LEU A 64 -10.11 -0.41 9.81
C LEU A 64 -9.59 0.57 10.89
N HIS A 65 -9.73 1.89 10.70
CA HIS A 65 -9.24 2.93 11.62
C HIS A 65 -7.75 2.79 11.97
N VAL A 66 -6.92 2.45 10.98
CA VAL A 66 -5.51 2.03 11.17
C VAL A 66 -4.47 3.15 11.11
N ALA A 67 -4.91 4.39 10.97
CA ALA A 67 -4.00 5.55 10.93
C ALA A 67 -3.44 5.90 12.33
N PRO A 68 -2.21 6.44 12.43
CA PRO A 68 -1.32 6.78 11.32
C PRO A 68 -0.67 5.56 10.66
N LEU A 69 -0.43 5.67 9.36
CA LEU A 69 0.23 4.66 8.53
C LEU A 69 1.67 5.08 8.23
N LEU A 70 2.54 4.10 8.03
CA LEU A 70 3.87 4.32 7.45
C LEU A 70 3.84 3.90 5.99
N ILE A 71 4.26 4.80 5.10
CA ILE A 71 4.46 4.52 3.68
C ILE A 71 5.96 4.42 3.42
N LEU A 72 6.38 3.33 2.77
CA LEU A 72 7.76 3.07 2.40
C LEU A 72 7.81 2.76 0.90
N PRO A 73 8.89 3.13 0.20
CA PRO A 73 9.10 2.64 -1.16
C PRO A 73 9.54 1.18 -1.10
N ILE A 74 9.04 0.34 -2.02
CA ILE A 74 9.55 -1.04 -2.15
C ILE A 74 11.06 -0.99 -2.46
N GLY A 75 11.43 -0.14 -3.44
CA GLY A 75 12.81 0.19 -3.76
C GLY A 75 13.30 1.43 -3.01
N LYS A 76 13.35 2.57 -3.70
CA LYS A 76 13.71 3.89 -3.16
C LYS A 76 12.65 4.90 -3.55
N TRP A 77 12.63 6.07 -2.90
CA TRP A 77 11.64 7.09 -3.22
C TRP A 77 11.75 7.64 -4.65
N ARG A 78 12.95 7.74 -5.23
CA ARG A 78 13.16 8.35 -6.55
C ARG A 78 12.29 7.74 -7.66
N PRO A 79 12.30 6.41 -7.92
CA PRO A 79 11.39 5.80 -8.89
C PRO A 79 9.90 6.08 -8.63
N VAL A 80 9.48 6.12 -7.36
CA VAL A 80 8.09 6.42 -6.99
C VAL A 80 7.74 7.87 -7.33
N PHE A 81 8.60 8.83 -6.95
CA PHE A 81 8.38 10.24 -7.23
C PHE A 81 8.44 10.57 -8.73
N ASP A 82 9.39 9.97 -9.46
CA ASP A 82 9.53 10.14 -10.91
C ASP A 82 8.27 9.64 -11.64
N LEU A 83 7.61 8.61 -11.10
CA LEU A 83 6.35 8.07 -11.63
C LEU A 83 5.14 8.93 -11.28
N VAL A 84 5.01 9.32 -10.00
CA VAL A 84 3.79 9.92 -9.45
C VAL A 84 3.70 11.42 -9.77
N THR A 85 4.82 12.14 -9.79
CA THR A 85 4.83 13.60 -9.95
C THR A 85 4.16 14.08 -11.25
N PRO A 86 4.40 13.46 -12.42
CA PRO A 86 3.68 13.82 -13.64
C PRO A 86 2.17 13.61 -13.53
N ALA A 87 1.73 12.55 -12.84
CA ALA A 87 0.31 12.22 -12.66
C ALA A 87 -0.40 13.16 -11.66
N LEU A 88 0.34 13.71 -10.69
CA LEU A 88 -0.18 14.55 -9.62
C LEU A 88 0.24 16.02 -9.74
N THR A 89 0.54 16.49 -10.95
CA THR A 89 1.05 17.86 -11.18
C THR A 89 0.11 18.98 -10.71
N ASP A 90 -1.20 18.70 -10.61
CA ASP A 90 -2.23 19.66 -10.17
C ASP A 90 -2.69 19.40 -8.72
N ASN A 91 -2.11 18.41 -8.03
CA ASN A 91 -2.46 18.08 -6.65
C ASN A 91 -1.66 18.96 -5.68
N GLU A 92 -2.31 19.96 -5.07
CA GLU A 92 -1.67 20.92 -4.15
C GLU A 92 -0.92 20.25 -2.99
N GLN A 93 -1.48 19.16 -2.45
CA GLN A 93 -0.88 18.43 -1.34
C GLN A 93 0.40 17.69 -1.78
N TRP A 94 0.38 17.08 -2.96
CA TRP A 94 1.56 16.45 -3.56
C TRP A 94 2.66 17.48 -3.85
N ILE A 95 2.30 18.63 -4.44
CA ILE A 95 3.26 19.71 -4.75
C ILE A 95 4.01 20.15 -3.50
N SER A 96 3.31 20.29 -2.36
CA SER A 96 3.94 20.63 -1.08
C SER A 96 4.99 19.59 -0.69
N ILE A 97 4.64 18.29 -0.76
CA ILE A 97 5.53 17.19 -0.39
C ILE A 97 6.73 17.09 -1.33
N ASP A 98 6.52 17.16 -2.64
CA ASP A 98 7.59 17.07 -3.64
C ASP A 98 8.66 18.15 -3.43
N SER A 99 8.23 19.38 -3.15
CA SER A 99 9.13 20.49 -2.87
C SER A 99 10.05 20.25 -1.65
N GLU A 100 9.55 19.54 -0.63
CA GLU A 100 10.29 19.21 0.59
C GLU A 100 11.12 17.92 0.46
N ALA A 101 10.68 16.97 -0.38
CA ALA A 101 11.24 15.63 -0.49
C ALA A 101 12.48 15.53 -1.41
N SER A 102 12.76 16.57 -2.21
CA SER A 102 13.82 16.61 -3.23
C SER A 102 15.22 16.16 -2.76
N ILE A 103 15.52 16.24 -1.46
CA ILE A 103 16.81 15.88 -0.86
C ILE A 103 16.88 14.39 -0.46
N LYS A 104 15.74 13.73 -0.19
CA LYS A 104 15.67 12.38 0.42
C LYS A 104 15.29 11.26 -0.54
N MET A 105 15.17 11.55 -1.84
CA MET A 105 14.68 10.61 -2.84
C MET A 105 15.53 9.31 -2.99
N ASN A 106 16.78 9.29 -2.54
CA ASN A 106 17.64 8.09 -2.60
C ASN A 106 17.59 7.20 -1.35
N THR A 107 16.70 7.50 -0.41
CA THR A 107 16.50 6.77 0.84
C THR A 107 15.25 5.89 0.80
N ARG A 108 15.05 5.09 1.86
CA ARG A 108 13.82 4.34 2.16
C ARG A 108 13.13 4.87 3.41
N ASP A 109 13.45 6.11 3.82
CA ASP A 109 12.91 6.72 5.03
C ASP A 109 11.36 6.68 4.99
N PRO A 110 10.67 6.19 6.02
CA PRO A 110 9.22 6.07 6.00
C PRO A 110 8.57 7.46 6.02
N LEU A 111 7.50 7.63 5.25
CA LEU A 111 6.61 8.78 5.32
C LEU A 111 5.41 8.44 6.19
N VAL A 112 5.04 9.37 7.08
CA VAL A 112 3.84 9.22 7.91
C VAL A 112 2.64 9.70 7.10
N CYS A 113 1.59 8.87 7.08
CA CYS A 113 0.31 9.18 6.46
C CYS A 113 -0.77 9.23 7.55
N GLU A 114 -1.34 10.42 7.74
CA GLU A 114 -2.42 10.69 8.68
C GLU A 114 -3.78 10.46 8.01
N PRO A 115 -4.89 10.38 8.77
CA PRO A 115 -6.22 10.17 8.19
C PRO A 115 -6.60 11.15 7.07
N ARG A 116 -6.13 12.41 7.18
CA ARG A 116 -6.38 13.47 6.18
C ARG A 116 -5.63 13.25 4.87
N ASP A 117 -4.58 12.42 4.89
CA ASP A 117 -3.69 12.19 3.75
C ASP A 117 -4.16 10.97 2.92
N LEU A 118 -5.22 10.27 3.34
CA LEU A 118 -5.71 9.05 2.67
C LEU A 118 -6.19 9.32 1.23
N HIS A 119 -6.79 10.48 0.96
CA HIS A 119 -7.14 10.90 -0.40
C HIS A 119 -5.90 11.08 -1.29
N LEU A 120 -4.80 11.63 -0.74
CA LEU A 120 -3.55 11.72 -1.48
C LEU A 120 -2.94 10.33 -1.69
N LEU A 121 -2.96 9.47 -0.67
CA LEU A 121 -2.49 8.09 -0.78
C LEU A 121 -3.24 7.32 -1.88
N ARG A 122 -4.57 7.48 -1.97
CA ARG A 122 -5.36 6.94 -3.08
C ARG A 122 -4.81 7.40 -4.43
N ALA A 123 -4.61 8.70 -4.61
CA ALA A 123 -4.12 9.24 -5.88
C ALA A 123 -2.72 8.72 -6.24
N VAL A 124 -1.84 8.54 -5.24
CA VAL A 124 -0.53 7.90 -5.40
C VAL A 124 -0.67 6.44 -5.83
N VAL A 125 -1.52 5.66 -5.15
CA VAL A 125 -1.79 4.25 -5.48
C VAL A 125 -2.35 4.11 -6.89
N GLU A 126 -3.31 4.95 -7.27
CA GLU A 126 -3.88 4.96 -8.63
C GLU A 126 -2.81 5.27 -9.69
N ALA A 127 -1.91 6.23 -9.43
CA ALA A 127 -0.80 6.52 -10.34
C ALA A 127 0.18 5.34 -10.46
N ILE A 128 0.55 4.71 -9.34
CA ILE A 128 1.42 3.52 -9.32
C ILE A 128 0.81 2.39 -10.13
N LEU A 129 -0.48 2.11 -9.90
CA LEU A 129 -1.17 1.05 -10.60
C LEU A 129 -1.36 1.37 -12.10
N ARG A 130 -1.67 2.62 -12.45
CA ARG A 130 -1.92 2.95 -13.85
C ARG A 130 -0.64 3.02 -14.69
N ASP A 131 0.38 3.69 -14.18
CA ASP A 131 1.51 4.15 -14.97
C ASP A 131 2.81 3.39 -14.64
N GLY A 132 2.84 2.62 -13.56
CA GLY A 132 4.05 1.91 -13.12
C GLY A 132 4.34 0.65 -13.95
N GLU A 133 5.63 0.37 -14.12
CA GLU A 133 6.16 -0.73 -14.93
C GLU A 133 7.14 -1.62 -14.15
N GLU A 134 7.86 -1.05 -13.18
CA GLU A 134 8.90 -1.74 -12.43
C GLU A 134 8.54 -1.84 -10.94
N LEU A 135 8.87 -2.96 -10.29
CA LEU A 135 8.60 -3.16 -8.86
C LEU A 135 9.18 -2.04 -7.96
N ALA A 136 10.30 -1.44 -8.36
CA ALA A 136 10.93 -0.33 -7.63
C ALA A 136 10.06 0.92 -7.50
N GLN A 137 9.01 1.04 -8.33
CA GLN A 137 8.03 2.13 -8.31
C GLN A 137 6.84 1.86 -7.39
N GLY A 138 6.77 0.68 -6.78
CA GLY A 138 5.73 0.33 -5.80
C GLY A 138 6.01 0.88 -4.40
N ILE A 139 4.99 0.79 -3.56
CA ILE A 139 5.05 1.21 -2.16
C ILE A 139 4.51 0.12 -1.23
N SER A 140 5.01 0.11 0.00
CA SER A 140 4.45 -0.65 1.11
C SER A 140 3.81 0.29 2.11
N ILE A 141 2.65 -0.08 2.64
CA ILE A 141 1.89 0.68 3.63
C ILE A 141 1.72 -0.20 4.87
N ALA A 142 2.23 0.26 6.00
CA ALA A 142 2.20 -0.46 7.26
C ALA A 142 1.32 0.26 8.29
N ALA A 143 0.36 -0.46 8.86
CA ALA A 143 -0.36 0.00 10.04
C ALA A 143 0.50 -0.30 11.29
N ILE A 144 0.90 0.73 12.04
CA ILE A 144 1.73 0.55 13.24
C ILE A 144 0.91 -0.13 14.36
N GLN A 145 -0.38 0.22 14.45
CA GLN A 145 -1.25 -0.19 15.56
C GLN A 145 -2.07 -1.46 15.27
N ALA A 146 -2.00 -1.99 14.04
CA ALA A 146 -2.73 -3.17 13.62
C ALA A 146 -1.83 -4.11 12.80
N PRO A 147 -2.07 -5.42 12.80
CA PRO A 147 -1.31 -6.36 11.97
C PRO A 147 -1.77 -6.28 10.50
N VAL A 148 -1.61 -5.13 9.85
CA VAL A 148 -2.00 -4.89 8.45
C VAL A 148 -0.80 -4.32 7.70
N LEU A 149 -0.42 -5.02 6.63
CA LEU A 149 0.60 -4.60 5.66
C LEU A 149 -0.05 -4.63 4.28
N VAL A 150 0.20 -3.59 3.49
CA VAL A 150 -0.25 -3.50 2.11
C VAL A 150 0.96 -3.30 1.23
N GLU A 151 1.04 -4.04 0.13
CA GLU A 151 2.02 -3.85 -0.92
C GLU A 151 1.27 -3.46 -2.19
N VAL A 152 1.61 -2.29 -2.74
CA VAL A 152 1.07 -1.79 -4.00
C VAL A 152 2.15 -1.97 -5.05
N GLU A 153 1.98 -3.02 -5.85
CA GLU A 153 2.89 -3.42 -6.91
C GLU A 153 2.38 -2.98 -8.28
N PRO A 154 3.20 -2.29 -9.09
CA PRO A 154 2.81 -1.83 -10.42
C PRO A 154 2.34 -2.90 -11.39
N ALA A 155 2.77 -4.15 -11.26
CA ALA A 155 2.27 -5.24 -12.11
C ALA A 155 1.40 -6.23 -11.31
N GLY A 156 1.78 -6.49 -10.06
CA GLY A 156 1.08 -7.41 -9.14
C GLY A 156 -0.29 -6.92 -8.68
N GLY A 157 -0.53 -5.61 -8.60
CA GLY A 157 -1.77 -5.07 -8.02
C GLY A 157 -1.58 -4.71 -6.56
N ILE A 158 -2.56 -5.00 -5.71
CA ILE A 158 -2.51 -4.71 -4.28
C ILE A 158 -2.56 -6.04 -3.51
N LEU A 159 -1.57 -6.28 -2.66
CA LEU A 159 -1.52 -7.39 -1.73
C LEU A 159 -1.68 -6.88 -0.29
N LEU A 160 -2.71 -7.34 0.40
CA LEU A 160 -2.94 -7.10 1.82
C LEU A 160 -2.55 -8.36 2.59
N THR A 161 -1.69 -8.20 3.58
CA THR A 161 -1.44 -9.24 4.57
C THR A 161 -2.02 -8.79 5.91
N ILE A 162 -2.82 -9.65 6.53
CA ILE A 162 -3.66 -9.34 7.69
C ILE A 162 -3.44 -10.41 8.75
N GLY A 163 -3.01 -10.01 9.95
CA GLY A 163 -2.65 -10.97 11.00
C GLY A 163 -3.80 -11.55 11.84
N ASN A 164 -5.06 -11.26 11.51
CA ASN A 164 -6.22 -11.91 12.16
C ASN A 164 -7.49 -11.91 11.29
N GLU A 165 -8.36 -12.91 11.50
CA GLU A 165 -9.60 -13.11 10.75
C GLU A 165 -10.59 -11.95 10.88
N GLY A 166 -10.73 -11.33 12.06
CA GLY A 166 -11.70 -10.26 12.26
C GLY A 166 -11.44 -9.04 11.36
N LEU A 167 -10.17 -8.67 11.19
CA LEU A 167 -9.79 -7.63 10.22
C LEU A 167 -9.96 -8.11 8.77
N ALA A 168 -9.70 -9.39 8.48
CA ALA A 168 -9.91 -9.95 7.15
C ALA A 168 -11.39 -9.93 6.74
N ASP A 169 -12.30 -10.24 7.66
CA ASP A 169 -13.74 -10.13 7.46
C ASP A 169 -14.17 -8.69 7.15
N GLU A 170 -13.59 -7.69 7.83
CA GLU A 170 -13.85 -6.29 7.53
C GLU A 170 -13.36 -5.89 6.14
N VAL A 171 -12.18 -6.38 5.72
CA VAL A 171 -11.67 -6.16 4.36
C VAL A 171 -12.60 -6.75 3.30
N ARG A 172 -13.05 -8.00 3.48
CA ARG A 172 -14.01 -8.65 2.57
C ARG A 172 -15.31 -7.86 2.48
N ALA A 173 -15.86 -7.46 3.63
CA ALA A 173 -17.11 -6.71 3.67
C ALA A 173 -17.02 -5.36 2.93
N VAL A 174 -15.88 -4.68 3.00
CA VAL A 174 -15.65 -3.46 2.21
C VAL A 174 -15.55 -3.79 0.73
N ALA A 175 -14.71 -4.76 0.35
CA ALA A 175 -14.51 -5.14 -1.05
C ALA A 175 -15.81 -5.58 -1.73
N ASP A 176 -16.60 -6.41 -1.06
CA ASP A 176 -17.89 -6.90 -1.56
C ASP A 176 -18.86 -5.75 -1.87
N ALA A 177 -18.84 -4.67 -1.09
CA ALA A 177 -19.70 -3.52 -1.32
C ALA A 177 -19.40 -2.82 -2.67
N PHE A 178 -18.17 -2.92 -3.18
CA PHE A 178 -17.77 -2.35 -4.47
C PHE A 178 -18.05 -3.26 -5.68
N ASN A 179 -18.44 -4.51 -5.43
CA ASN A 179 -18.84 -5.48 -6.46
C ASN A 179 -20.34 -5.42 -6.79
N VAL A 180 -21.15 -4.74 -5.97
CA VAL A 180 -22.62 -4.62 -6.15
C VAL A 180 -23.01 -3.39 -6.97
N GLU A 181 -22.04 -2.55 -7.38
CA GLU A 181 -22.21 -1.37 -8.25
C GLU A 181 -21.69 -1.56 -9.67
#